data_AF-A0A3S1A1A8-F1
#
_entry.id   AF-A0A3S1A1A8-F1
#
_cell.length_a   1.000
_cell.length_b   1.000
_cell.length_c   1.000
_cell.angle_alpha   90.00
_cell.angle_beta   90.00
_cell.angle_gamma   90.00
#
_symmetry.space_group_name_H-M   'P 1'
#
loop_
_entity.id
_entity.type
_entity.pdbx_description
1 polymer ?
#
loop_
_entity_poly.entity_id
_entity_poly.type
_entity_poly.pdbx_seq_one_letter_code
_entity_poly.pdbx_strand_id
1 'polypeptide(L)'
;METDLQQQQYVNPASQNRVEALEASEAGKIAIIPPATKSDEQFQEIGRKVSEFLEQLPEKVARFVQEYKLPVVSFVLLVVTVITLRILLALLNALNDIPLVAPFMEIVGLGYTVWFTFRYLLKASTRQELAAEISLIKKQIFGRQESETLS
;
A
#
# COMPACT_ATOMS: atom_id res chain seq x y z
N MET A 1 19.63 32.24 68.32
CA MET A 1 19.66 31.61 66.99
C MET A 1 20.51 30.37 67.15
N GLU A 2 19.91 29.25 66.82
CA GLU A 2 20.09 27.94 67.44
C GLU A 2 21.47 27.28 67.31
N THR A 3 21.73 26.45 68.31
CA THR A 3 22.88 25.61 68.61
C THR A 3 22.71 24.22 67.96
N ASP A 4 23.74 23.37 68.11
CA ASP A 4 23.73 21.89 68.03
C ASP A 4 24.00 21.26 66.64
N LEU A 5 24.91 20.32 66.42
CA LEU A 5 25.81 19.53 67.29
C LEU A 5 27.01 19.05 66.47
N GLN A 6 28.19 19.24 67.04
CA GLN A 6 29.42 18.54 66.66
C GLN A 6 29.42 17.14 67.32
N GLN A 7 30.26 16.24 66.79
CA GLN A 7 30.89 15.11 67.50
C GLN A 7 30.01 13.84 67.68
N GLN A 8 30.49 12.60 67.57
CA GLN A 8 31.83 12.03 67.74
C GLN A 8 31.82 10.55 67.27
N GLN A 9 32.96 10.04 66.79
CA GLN A 9 33.55 8.74 67.21
C GLN A 9 32.99 7.41 66.65
N TYR A 10 33.80 6.68 65.88
CA TYR A 10 34.57 5.55 66.43
C TYR A 10 35.65 5.05 65.45
N VAL A 11 36.88 5.05 65.94
CA VAL A 11 38.03 4.32 65.39
C VAL A 11 37.93 2.89 65.91
N ASN A 12 38.02 1.85 65.08
CA ASN A 12 38.87 0.71 65.43
C ASN A 12 39.19 -0.25 64.25
N PRO A 13 40.48 -0.55 64.02
CA PRO A 13 40.95 -1.64 63.18
C PRO A 13 40.81 -3.00 63.89
N ALA A 14 40.10 -3.94 63.29
CA ALA A 14 40.23 -5.34 63.65
C ALA A 14 40.13 -6.19 62.39
N SER A 15 41.28 -6.72 62.00
CA SER A 15 41.43 -7.98 61.31
C SER A 15 40.30 -8.96 61.65
N GLN A 16 39.70 -9.56 60.63
CA GLN A 16 39.78 -11.01 60.43
C GLN A 16 38.87 -11.40 59.27
N ASN A 17 39.55 -11.69 58.15
CA ASN A 17 39.15 -12.62 57.12
C ASN A 17 37.96 -13.52 57.52
N ARG A 18 36.78 -13.24 56.97
CA ARG A 18 35.66 -14.19 56.98
C ARG A 18 34.78 -13.96 55.77
N VAL A 19 35.05 -14.80 54.78
CA VAL A 19 34.14 -15.44 53.81
C VAL A 19 33.41 -14.58 52.78
N GLU A 20 33.85 -14.76 51.53
CA GLU A 20 33.01 -15.18 50.40
C GLU A 20 31.63 -14.55 50.27
N ALA A 21 31.55 -13.52 49.43
CA ALA A 21 30.61 -13.42 48.31
C ALA A 21 30.68 -11.99 47.77
N LEU A 22 30.30 -11.83 46.50
CA LEU A 22 30.16 -10.56 45.76
C LEU A 22 31.40 -10.21 44.94
N GLU A 23 31.45 -10.95 43.83
CA GLU A 23 32.17 -10.74 42.58
C GLU A 23 32.54 -9.28 42.29
N ALA A 24 33.84 -9.00 42.36
CA ALA A 24 34.44 -7.92 41.58
C ALA A 24 34.49 -8.34 40.10
N SER A 25 33.38 -8.20 39.38
CA SER A 25 33.34 -8.29 37.92
C SER A 25 32.27 -7.37 37.34
N GLU A 26 32.35 -6.08 37.68
CA GLU A 26 31.51 -5.05 37.04
C GLU A 26 32.37 -3.91 36.45
N ALA A 27 33.47 -4.28 35.80
CA ALA A 27 34.24 -3.38 34.94
C ALA A 27 34.70 -4.15 33.69
N GLY A 28 33.74 -4.48 32.82
CA GLY A 28 34.03 -5.26 31.62
C GLY A 28 32.84 -5.85 30.88
N LYS A 29 31.67 -5.18 30.88
CA LYS A 29 30.57 -5.51 29.96
C LYS A 29 30.65 -4.62 28.71
N ILE A 30 31.75 -4.71 27.95
CA ILE A 30 31.63 -4.48 26.52
C ILE A 30 31.05 -5.78 25.97
N ALA A 31 29.83 -5.69 25.43
CA ALA A 31 29.10 -6.81 24.87
C ALA A 31 30.00 -7.60 23.91
N ILE A 32 30.45 -8.78 24.36
CA ILE A 32 31.03 -9.78 23.48
C ILE A 32 29.84 -10.35 22.72
N ILE A 33 29.64 -9.86 21.50
CA ILE A 33 28.76 -10.52 20.54
C ILE A 33 29.33 -11.95 20.38
N PRO A 34 28.55 -13.01 20.65
CA PRO A 34 29.05 -14.38 20.51
C PRO A 34 29.55 -14.61 19.08
N PRO A 35 30.57 -15.48 18.88
CA PRO A 35 31.17 -15.70 17.57
C PRO A 35 30.12 -16.14 16.56
N ALA A 36 30.26 -15.68 15.33
CA ALA A 36 29.31 -15.80 14.21
C ALA A 36 28.96 -17.25 13.79
N THR A 37 29.39 -18.28 14.51
CA THR A 37 29.11 -19.69 14.19
C THR A 37 27.68 -20.15 14.54
N LYS A 38 26.97 -19.49 15.46
CA LYS A 38 25.53 -19.77 15.73
C LYS A 38 24.57 -18.91 14.89
N SER A 39 25.08 -17.81 14.35
CA SER A 39 24.34 -16.85 13.53
C SER A 39 23.89 -17.48 12.20
N ASP A 40 24.77 -18.28 11.60
CA ASP A 40 24.50 -18.94 10.33
C ASP A 40 23.38 -19.99 10.46
N GLU A 41 23.36 -20.75 11.56
CA GLU A 41 22.29 -21.72 11.84
C GLU A 41 20.94 -21.04 12.09
N GLN A 42 20.91 -19.92 12.84
CA GLN A 42 19.68 -19.13 13.02
C GLN A 42 19.16 -18.52 11.72
N PHE A 43 20.04 -17.99 10.87
CA PHE A 43 19.64 -17.44 9.57
C PHE A 43 19.10 -18.51 8.63
N GLN A 44 19.67 -19.72 8.67
CA GLN A 44 19.13 -20.86 7.93
C GLN A 44 17.76 -21.29 8.47
N GLU A 45 17.55 -21.25 9.78
CA GLU A 45 16.27 -21.58 10.40
C GLU A 45 15.19 -20.53 10.06
N ILE A 46 15.54 -19.24 10.09
CA ILE A 46 14.67 -18.14 9.65
C ILE A 46 14.37 -18.27 8.15
N GLY A 47 15.38 -18.56 7.32
CA GLY A 47 15.22 -18.77 5.88
C GLY A 47 14.29 -19.94 5.56
N ARG A 48 14.43 -21.06 6.28
CA ARG A 48 13.51 -22.21 6.16
C ARG A 48 12.10 -21.86 6.58
N LYS A 49 11.93 -21.16 7.69
CA LYS A 49 10.60 -20.77 8.21
C LYS A 49 9.91 -19.74 7.31
N VAL A 50 10.67 -18.83 6.72
CA VAL A 50 10.19 -17.89 5.70
C VAL A 50 9.84 -18.64 4.42
N SER A 51 10.66 -19.59 3.95
CA SER A 51 10.34 -20.43 2.78
C SER A 51 9.04 -21.21 2.98
N GLU A 52 8.90 -21.88 4.13
CA GLU A 52 7.71 -22.66 4.46
C GLU A 52 6.46 -21.77 4.60
N PHE A 53 6.60 -20.57 5.15
CA PHE A 53 5.54 -19.58 5.19
C PHE A 53 5.19 -19.06 3.80
N LEU A 54 6.18 -18.78 2.95
CA LEU A 54 6.01 -18.32 1.56
C LEU A 54 5.40 -19.39 0.65
N GLU A 55 5.73 -20.66 0.87
CA GLU A 55 5.10 -21.81 0.20
C GLU A 55 3.61 -21.91 0.56
N GLN A 56 3.24 -21.56 1.79
CA GLN A 56 1.85 -21.53 2.23
C GLN A 56 1.14 -20.20 1.96
N LEU A 57 1.86 -19.11 1.65
CA LEU A 57 1.28 -17.79 1.37
C LEU A 57 0.28 -17.81 0.21
N PRO A 58 0.59 -18.35 -0.99
CA PRO A 58 -0.37 -18.36 -2.07
C PRO A 58 -1.65 -19.11 -1.68
N GLU A 59 -1.52 -20.23 -0.96
CA GLU A 59 -2.66 -21.03 -0.50
C GLU A 59 -3.52 -20.30 0.55
N LYS A 60 -2.88 -19.62 1.52
CA LYS A 60 -3.58 -18.86 2.57
C LYS A 60 -4.22 -17.59 2.01
N VAL A 61 -3.55 -16.87 1.11
CA VAL A 61 -4.07 -15.68 0.43
C VAL A 61 -5.22 -16.07 -0.50
N ALA A 62 -5.07 -17.15 -1.26
CA ALA A 62 -6.14 -17.67 -2.12
C ALA A 62 -7.38 -18.05 -1.30
N ARG A 63 -7.21 -18.76 -0.18
CA ARG A 63 -8.33 -19.08 0.72
C ARG A 63 -8.96 -17.84 1.33
N PHE A 64 -8.19 -16.85 1.76
CA PHE A 64 -8.74 -15.60 2.28
C PHE A 64 -9.56 -14.85 1.24
N VAL A 65 -9.05 -14.71 0.01
CA VAL A 65 -9.78 -14.08 -1.09
C VAL A 65 -11.05 -14.88 -1.44
N GLN A 66 -10.99 -16.22 -1.35
CA GLN A 66 -12.15 -17.08 -1.61
C GLN A 66 -13.21 -17.07 -0.50
N GLU A 67 -12.79 -17.01 0.76
CA GLU A 67 -13.67 -16.96 1.93
C GLU A 67 -14.32 -15.58 2.08
N TYR A 68 -13.55 -14.51 1.81
CA TYR A 68 -13.97 -13.12 1.98
C TYR A 68 -14.23 -12.41 0.65
N LYS A 69 -14.65 -13.13 -0.40
CA LYS A 69 -14.83 -12.58 -1.77
C LYS A 69 -15.57 -11.25 -1.78
N LEU A 70 -16.70 -11.16 -1.07
CA LEU A 70 -17.59 -10.01 -1.12
C LEU A 70 -16.97 -8.74 -0.49
N PRO A 71 -16.47 -8.77 0.75
CA PRO A 71 -15.77 -7.61 1.34
C PRO A 71 -14.40 -7.34 0.70
N VAL A 72 -13.64 -8.36 0.28
CA VAL A 72 -12.33 -8.17 -0.37
C VAL A 72 -12.49 -7.47 -1.71
N VAL A 73 -13.42 -7.93 -2.54
CA VAL A 73 -13.69 -7.28 -3.84
C VAL A 73 -14.20 -5.86 -3.63
N SER A 74 -15.10 -5.63 -2.66
CA SER A 74 -15.57 -4.28 -2.34
C SER A 74 -14.44 -3.36 -1.90
N PHE A 75 -13.55 -3.84 -1.02
CA PHE A 75 -12.41 -3.09 -0.53
C PHE A 75 -11.41 -2.79 -1.64
N VAL A 76 -11.06 -3.78 -2.46
CA VAL A 76 -10.18 -3.60 -3.62
C VAL A 76 -10.81 -2.59 -4.59
N LEU A 77 -12.11 -2.72 -4.88
CA LEU A 77 -12.81 -1.80 -5.76
C LEU A 77 -12.80 -0.37 -5.21
N LEU A 78 -13.00 -0.19 -3.90
CA LEU A 78 -12.94 1.10 -3.22
C LEU A 78 -11.54 1.70 -3.37
N VAL A 79 -10.50 0.93 -3.03
CA VAL A 79 -9.10 1.36 -3.15
C VAL A 79 -8.75 1.73 -4.58
N VAL A 80 -9.11 0.89 -5.56
CA VAL A 80 -8.92 1.16 -6.99
C VAL A 80 -9.64 2.43 -7.41
N THR A 81 -10.86 2.65 -6.95
CA THR A 81 -11.65 3.86 -7.24
C THR A 81 -10.95 5.10 -6.71
N VAL A 82 -10.47 5.08 -5.46
CA VAL A 82 -9.76 6.21 -4.84
C VAL A 82 -8.45 6.50 -5.56
N ILE A 83 -7.68 5.47 -5.92
CA ILE A 83 -6.44 5.61 -6.68
C ILE A 83 -6.72 6.21 -8.05
N THR A 84 -7.73 5.69 -8.75
CA THR A 84 -8.15 6.20 -10.06
C THR A 84 -8.53 7.68 -9.97
N LEU A 85 -9.31 8.05 -8.95
CA LEU A 85 -9.69 9.43 -8.73
C LEU A 85 -8.48 10.31 -8.43
N ARG A 86 -7.53 9.84 -7.62
CA ARG A 86 -6.26 10.54 -7.35
C ARG A 86 -5.46 10.77 -8.62
N ILE A 87 -5.33 9.76 -9.47
CA ILE A 87 -4.63 9.87 -10.75
C ILE A 87 -5.36 10.86 -11.66
N LEU A 88 -6.69 10.81 -11.74
CA LEU A 88 -7.49 11.73 -12.54
C LEU A 88 -7.33 13.18 -12.07
N LEU A 89 -7.37 13.41 -10.75
CA LEU A 89 -7.12 14.72 -10.16
C LEU A 89 -5.68 15.19 -10.39
N ALA A 90 -4.69 14.31 -10.26
CA ALA A 90 -3.29 14.63 -10.53
C ALA A 90 -3.08 15.01 -12.00
N LEU A 91 -3.72 14.28 -12.92
CA LEU A 91 -3.70 14.59 -14.34
C LEU A 91 -4.34 15.95 -14.60
N LEU A 92 -5.50 16.23 -14.00
CA LEU A 92 -6.20 17.50 -14.17
C LEU A 92 -5.38 18.68 -13.63
N ASN A 93 -4.71 18.50 -12.50
CA ASN A 93 -3.79 19.49 -11.94
C ASN A 93 -2.59 19.72 -12.87
N ALA A 94 -1.96 18.65 -13.35
CA ALA A 94 -0.84 18.76 -14.30
C ALA A 94 -1.27 19.42 -15.62
N LEU A 95 -2.50 19.18 -16.07
CA LEU A 95 -3.07 19.82 -17.24
C LEU A 95 -3.31 21.32 -17.03
N ASN A 96 -3.77 21.69 -15.83
CA ASN A 96 -3.99 23.08 -15.43
C ASN A 96 -2.67 23.85 -15.27
N ASP A 97 -1.58 23.17 -14.93
CA ASP A 97 -0.23 23.75 -14.89
C ASP A 97 0.32 24.05 -16.30
N ILE A 98 -0.28 23.48 -17.35
CA ILE A 98 0.07 23.77 -18.74
C ILE A 98 -0.94 24.78 -19.30
N PRO A 99 -0.57 26.07 -19.42
CA PRO A 99 -1.51 27.15 -19.77
C PRO A 99 -2.12 27.04 -21.17
N LEU A 100 -1.60 26.16 -22.02
CA LEU A 100 -2.07 25.95 -23.40
C LEU A 100 -3.08 24.81 -23.55
N VAL A 101 -3.20 23.88 -22.59
CA VAL A 101 -4.05 22.69 -22.80
C VAL A 101 -5.54 23.04 -22.76
N ALA A 102 -5.96 23.85 -21.79
CA ALA A 102 -7.34 24.30 -21.69
C ALA A 102 -7.83 25.03 -22.96
N PRO A 103 -7.17 26.11 -23.44
CA PRO A 103 -7.60 26.79 -24.66
C PRO A 103 -7.45 25.91 -25.92
N PHE A 104 -6.47 25.02 -25.97
CA PHE A 104 -6.32 24.08 -27.09
C PHE A 104 -7.48 23.07 -27.15
N MET A 105 -7.85 22.47 -26.01
CA MET A 105 -8.98 21.55 -25.94
C MET A 105 -10.31 22.24 -26.22
N GLU A 106 -10.46 23.51 -25.86
CA GLU A 106 -11.65 24.30 -26.21
C GLU A 106 -11.77 24.50 -27.72
N ILE A 107 -10.69 24.89 -28.40
CA ILE A 107 -10.67 25.06 -29.85
C ILE A 107 -10.90 23.71 -30.56
N VAL A 108 -10.24 22.65 -30.12
CA VAL A 108 -10.41 21.30 -30.68
C VAL A 108 -11.83 20.80 -30.45
N GLY A 109 -12.37 20.98 -29.24
CA GLY A 109 -13.73 20.60 -28.88
C GLY A 109 -14.76 21.33 -29.72
N LEU A 110 -14.71 22.65 -29.77
CA LEU A 110 -15.61 23.47 -30.59
C LEU A 110 -15.47 23.14 -32.07
N GLY A 111 -14.24 23.02 -32.58
CA GLY A 111 -13.98 22.65 -33.97
C GLY A 111 -14.60 21.30 -34.31
N TYR A 112 -14.39 20.29 -33.47
CA TYR A 112 -14.94 18.95 -33.68
C TYR A 112 -16.47 18.94 -33.53
N THR A 113 -17.04 19.65 -32.55
CA THR A 113 -18.49 19.74 -32.37
C THR A 113 -19.15 20.40 -33.58
N VAL A 114 -18.61 21.52 -34.09
CA VAL A 114 -19.14 22.20 -35.27
C VAL A 114 -19.01 21.30 -36.50
N TRP A 115 -17.85 20.71 -36.73
CA TRP A 115 -17.60 19.80 -37.86
C TRP A 115 -18.52 18.57 -37.82
N PHE A 116 -18.62 17.92 -36.65
CA PHE A 116 -19.45 16.74 -36.44
C PHE A 116 -20.92 17.04 -36.66
N THR A 117 -21.40 18.16 -36.11
CA THR A 117 -22.79 18.60 -36.26
C THR A 117 -23.12 18.84 -37.74
N PHE A 118 -22.27 19.57 -38.45
CA PHE A 118 -22.45 19.82 -39.88
C PHE A 118 -22.39 18.53 -40.72
N ARG A 119 -21.42 17.65 -40.43
CA ARG A 119 -21.14 16.44 -41.21
C ARG A 119 -22.12 15.30 -40.96
N TYR A 120 -22.65 15.16 -39.75
CA TYR A 120 -23.46 13.99 -39.36
C TYR A 120 -24.90 14.35 -39.01
N LEU A 121 -25.15 15.49 -38.35
CA LEU A 121 -26.49 15.82 -37.85
C LEU A 121 -27.34 16.57 -38.89
N LEU A 122 -26.78 17.47 -39.68
CA LEU A 122 -27.58 18.30 -40.60
C LEU A 122 -28.08 17.52 -41.83
N LYS A 123 -27.28 16.58 -42.35
CA LYS A 123 -27.62 15.84 -43.57
C LYS A 123 -28.36 14.54 -43.25
N ALA A 124 -29.49 14.31 -43.92
CA ALA A 124 -30.36 13.16 -43.63
C ALA A 124 -29.66 11.80 -43.85
N SER A 125 -28.87 11.68 -44.92
CA SER A 125 -28.14 10.45 -45.23
C SER A 125 -27.12 10.09 -44.14
N THR A 126 -26.44 11.09 -43.57
CA THR A 126 -25.40 10.89 -42.56
C THR A 126 -25.96 10.66 -41.16
N ARG A 127 -27.18 11.14 -40.89
CA ARG A 127 -27.93 10.78 -39.67
C ARG A 127 -28.28 9.30 -39.64
N GLN A 128 -28.71 8.76 -40.79
CA GLN A 128 -29.06 7.33 -40.91
C GLN A 128 -27.83 6.44 -40.75
N GLU A 129 -26.72 6.83 -41.37
CA GLU A 129 -25.41 6.16 -41.21
C GLU A 129 -24.96 6.14 -39.74
N LEU A 130 -24.97 7.29 -39.06
CA LEU A 130 -24.61 7.39 -37.65
C LEU A 130 -25.54 6.55 -36.75
N ALA A 131 -26.85 6.57 -36.99
CA ALA A 131 -27.80 5.77 -36.22
C ALA A 131 -27.58 4.26 -36.40
N ALA A 132 -27.24 3.83 -37.62
CA ALA A 132 -26.90 2.44 -37.91
C ALA A 132 -25.61 2.02 -37.18
N GLU A 133 -24.57 2.85 -37.22
CA GLU A 133 -23.31 2.59 -36.50
C GLU A 133 -23.51 2.50 -34.98
N ILE A 134 -24.26 3.44 -34.39
CA ILE A 134 -24.58 3.41 -32.95
C ILE A 134 -25.33 2.13 -32.59
N SER A 135 -26.29 1.70 -33.43
CA SER A 135 -27.04 0.46 -33.22
C SER A 135 -26.12 -0.77 -33.26
N LEU A 136 -25.17 -0.80 -34.19
CA LEU A 136 -24.16 -1.86 -34.28
C LEU A 136 -23.26 -1.92 -33.05
N ILE A 137 -22.74 -0.78 -32.59
CA ILE A 137 -21.90 -0.70 -31.39
C ILE A 137 -22.69 -1.13 -30.16
N LYS A 138 -23.93 -0.65 -30.01
CA LYS A 138 -24.84 -1.08 -28.93
C LYS A 138 -25.04 -2.59 -28.96
N LYS A 139 -25.27 -3.18 -30.13
CA LYS A 139 -25.41 -4.63 -30.28
C LYS A 139 -24.13 -5.38 -29.94
N GLN A 140 -22.95 -4.84 -30.24
CA GLN A 140 -21.67 -5.48 -29.88
C GLN A 140 -21.39 -5.48 -28.37
N ILE A 141 -21.76 -4.40 -27.68
CA ILE A 141 -21.52 -4.25 -26.23
C ILE A 141 -22.60 -5.00 -25.43
N PHE A 142 -23.87 -4.89 -25.83
CA PHE A 142 -25.01 -5.43 -25.07
C PHE A 142 -25.60 -6.73 -25.63
N GLY A 143 -25.39 -7.03 -26.92
CA GLY A 143 -26.00 -8.19 -27.59
C GLY A 143 -25.30 -9.53 -27.35
N ARG A 144 -24.47 -9.65 -26.31
CA ARG A 144 -23.83 -10.91 -25.90
C ARG A 144 -24.54 -11.60 -24.72
N GLN A 145 -25.69 -11.08 -24.27
CA GLN A 145 -26.37 -11.52 -23.03
C GLN A 145 -27.75 -12.19 -23.25
N GLU A 146 -28.26 -12.30 -24.49
CA GLU A 146 -29.63 -12.82 -24.73
C GLU A 146 -29.69 -14.28 -25.23
N SER A 147 -28.57 -14.98 -25.40
CA SER A 147 -28.55 -16.35 -25.96
C SER A 147 -28.49 -17.49 -24.92
N GLU A 148 -28.50 -17.22 -23.61
CA GLU A 148 -28.32 -18.27 -22.58
C GLU A 148 -29.47 -18.43 -21.58
N THR A 149 -30.58 -17.70 -21.69
CA THR A 149 -31.72 -17.82 -20.73
C THR A 149 -32.98 -18.48 -21.31
N LEU A 150 -32.89 -19.14 -22.46
CA LEU A 150 -33.99 -19.93 -23.04
C LEU A 150 -33.44 -21.26 -23.59
N SER A 151 -33.07 -22.17 -22.69
CA SER A 151 -32.95 -23.61 -22.96
C SER A 151 -33.38 -24.37 -21.71
#